data_AF-A0A937ZEV5-F1
#
_entry.id   AF-A0A937ZEV5-F1
#
_cell.length_a   1.000
_cell.length_b   1.000
_cell.length_c   1.000
_cell.angle_alpha   90.00
_cell.angle_beta   90.00
_cell.angle_gamma   90.00
#
_symmetry.space_group_name_H-M   'P 1'
#
loop_
_entity.id
_entity.type
_entity.pdbx_description
1 polymer ?
#
loop_
_entity_poly.entity_id
_entity_poly.type
_entity_poly.pdbx_seq_one_letter_code
_entity_poly.pdbx_strand_id
1 'polypeptide(L)'
;MVQLVDSDIRTREVLGWKGVHVLHFAGSSCSQKLRIFLNLKGIVWESHPIDLPGHENFKPWFLGINPRGLVPVLVHDGAVHIESNDIIEYLDRTFPSPKLIPAGHENEVAALLKHEDDLHLDLRTLSFKFVFAPPGPPKPVEALKSYAENGSGTVQGAPDPEKQIQIAFWERAAKEGITDERARASALKFRAEFDALEKRLASQPYLMGEDLSVLDIAWFIYAYRLSRAGYPFARLHPHVDKWKDRLQARPEFAKEIAGTRSPASHVPKTLEQVAGF
;
A
#
# COMPACT_ATOMS: atom_id res chain seq x y z
N MET A 1 -8.65 13.21 2.09
CA MET A 1 -7.39 13.97 2.05
C MET A 1 -6.86 14.25 3.45
N VAL A 2 -5.87 13.48 3.88
CA VAL A 2 -5.14 13.70 5.14
C VAL A 2 -3.88 14.54 4.88
N GLN A 3 -4.07 15.84 4.73
CA GLN A 3 -2.98 16.82 4.92
C GLN A 3 -2.83 17.07 6.42
N LEU A 4 -1.61 16.91 6.94
CA LEU A 4 -1.31 17.18 8.34
C LEU A 4 -1.30 18.69 8.60
N VAL A 5 -1.81 19.08 9.77
CA VAL A 5 -1.66 20.47 10.25
C VAL A 5 -0.28 20.67 10.88
N ASP A 6 0.19 21.91 10.92
CA ASP A 6 1.53 22.24 11.41
C ASP A 6 1.83 21.70 12.82
N SER A 7 0.82 21.66 13.69
CA SER A 7 0.95 21.15 15.06
C SER A 7 1.18 19.63 15.14
N ASP A 8 0.84 18.88 14.09
CA ASP A 8 1.06 17.44 14.04
C ASP A 8 2.50 17.10 13.58
N ILE A 9 3.22 18.07 13.02
CA ILE A 9 4.54 17.89 12.40
C ILE A 9 5.63 18.41 13.36
N ARG A 10 6.28 17.47 14.05
CA ARG A 10 7.38 17.74 14.98
C ARG A 10 8.73 17.83 14.29
N THR A 11 8.92 17.12 13.18
CA THR A 11 10.15 17.19 12.39
C THR A 11 10.05 18.36 11.42
N ARG A 12 10.44 19.54 11.88
CA ARG A 12 10.16 20.83 11.20
C ARG A 12 10.89 21.01 9.86
N GLU A 13 11.99 20.30 9.63
CA GLU A 13 12.81 20.46 8.42
C GLU A 13 12.00 20.27 7.13
N VAL A 14 11.06 19.30 7.12
CA VAL A 14 10.25 18.98 5.94
C VAL A 14 9.37 20.14 5.48
N LEU A 15 9.05 21.10 6.37
CA LEU A 15 8.24 22.27 6.04
C LEU A 15 8.98 23.27 5.13
N GLY A 16 10.31 23.16 5.07
CA GLY A 16 11.16 23.96 4.19
C GLY A 16 11.40 23.34 2.82
N TRP A 17 11.05 22.06 2.62
CA TRP A 17 11.30 21.32 1.38
C TRP A 17 10.52 21.92 0.19
N LYS A 18 11.10 21.85 -1.02
CA LYS A 18 10.57 22.50 -2.24
C LYS A 18 10.41 21.52 -3.37
N GLY A 19 9.28 21.59 -4.06
CA GLY A 19 8.88 20.59 -5.03
C GLY A 19 8.28 19.36 -4.36
N VAL A 20 8.24 18.25 -5.11
CA VAL A 20 7.60 17.00 -4.72
C VAL A 20 8.64 16.06 -4.11
N HIS A 21 8.53 15.78 -2.82
CA HIS A 21 9.37 14.81 -2.12
C HIS A 21 8.52 13.63 -1.65
N VAL A 22 9.04 12.42 -1.77
CA VAL A 22 8.33 11.22 -1.33
C VAL A 22 9.23 10.43 -0.39
N LEU A 23 8.73 10.21 0.83
CA LEU A 23 9.32 9.24 1.76
C LEU A 23 8.66 7.89 1.50
N HIS A 24 9.44 6.89 1.09
CA HIS A 24 8.89 5.63 0.58
C HIS A 24 9.75 4.42 0.89
N PHE A 25 9.17 3.23 0.74
CA PHE A 25 9.90 1.97 0.80
C PHE A 25 9.63 1.11 -0.42
N ALA A 26 10.69 0.60 -1.05
CA ALA A 26 10.58 -0.14 -2.31
C ALA A 26 9.63 -1.35 -2.24
N GLY A 27 9.58 -2.04 -1.09
CA GLY A 27 8.75 -3.22 -0.89
C GLY A 27 7.32 -2.96 -0.39
N SER A 28 6.96 -1.70 -0.11
CA SER A 28 5.63 -1.31 0.38
C SER A 28 4.62 -1.23 -0.76
N SER A 29 3.48 -1.91 -0.64
CA SER A 29 2.38 -1.86 -1.62
C SER A 29 1.89 -0.42 -1.84
N CYS A 30 1.68 0.34 -0.76
CA CYS A 30 1.23 1.74 -0.85
C CYS A 30 2.29 2.65 -1.50
N SER A 31 3.58 2.39 -1.25
CA SER A 31 4.67 3.12 -1.92
C SER A 31 4.79 2.75 -3.40
N GLN A 32 4.61 1.49 -3.77
CA GLN A 32 4.57 1.05 -5.16
C GLN A 32 3.38 1.68 -5.90
N LYS A 33 2.19 1.67 -5.29
CA LYS A 33 0.98 2.33 -5.81
C LYS A 33 1.24 3.80 -6.16
N LEU A 34 1.79 4.57 -5.22
CA LEU A 34 2.13 5.98 -5.47
C LEU A 34 3.20 6.16 -6.54
N ARG A 35 4.27 5.34 -6.56
CA ARG A 35 5.34 5.48 -7.55
C ARG A 35 4.90 5.13 -8.97
N ILE A 36 4.02 4.13 -9.14
CA ILE A 36 3.40 3.84 -10.44
C ILE A 36 2.57 5.04 -10.90
N PHE A 37 1.77 5.62 -10.01
CA PHE A 37 1.02 6.83 -10.31
C PHE A 37 1.94 7.97 -10.75
N LEU A 38 3.00 8.27 -10.00
CA LEU A 38 3.96 9.32 -10.35
C LEU A 38 4.62 9.08 -11.72
N ASN A 39 4.98 7.82 -12.02
CA ASN A 39 5.54 7.44 -13.31
C ASN A 39 4.56 7.69 -14.46
N LEU A 40 3.29 7.28 -14.31
CA LEU A 40 2.24 7.50 -15.30
C LEU A 40 1.95 8.98 -15.53
N LYS A 41 2.05 9.79 -14.47
CA LYS A 41 1.82 11.23 -14.52
C LYS A 41 3.02 12.02 -15.06
N GLY A 42 4.20 11.40 -15.13
CA GLY A 42 5.45 12.10 -15.45
C GLY A 42 5.84 13.16 -14.42
N ILE A 43 5.40 13.02 -13.16
CA ILE A 43 5.72 13.96 -12.09
C ILE A 43 7.18 13.75 -11.68
N VAL A 44 7.98 14.83 -11.68
CA VAL A 44 9.34 14.81 -11.15
C VAL A 44 9.27 14.89 -9.63
N TRP A 45 9.97 14.00 -8.94
CA TRP A 45 9.97 13.93 -7.48
C TRP A 45 11.33 13.53 -6.93
N GLU A 46 11.61 13.98 -5.71
CA GLU A 46 12.80 13.62 -4.94
C GLU A 46 12.51 12.45 -4.01
N SER A 47 13.41 11.47 -4.04
CA SER A 47 13.26 10.20 -3.34
C SER A 47 13.94 10.19 -1.98
N HIS A 48 13.17 9.86 -0.94
CA HIS A 48 13.67 9.61 0.42
C HIS A 48 13.34 8.18 0.87
N PRO A 49 14.23 7.21 0.66
CA PRO A 49 13.99 5.83 1.06
C PRO A 49 13.94 5.67 2.58
N ILE A 50 13.00 4.87 3.08
CA ILE A 50 12.83 4.55 4.51
C ILE A 50 13.06 3.06 4.75
N ASP A 51 13.99 2.72 5.63
CA ASP A 51 14.32 1.35 6.01
C ASP A 51 13.28 0.77 7.00
N LEU A 52 12.20 0.21 6.46
CA LEU A 52 11.19 -0.50 7.27
C LEU A 52 11.74 -1.78 7.94
N PRO A 53 12.59 -2.61 7.28
CA PRO A 53 13.30 -3.70 7.94
C PRO A 53 14.10 -3.25 9.17
N GLY A 54 14.83 -2.14 9.09
CA GLY A 54 15.56 -1.51 10.20
C GLY A 54 14.71 -0.68 11.16
N HIS A 55 13.39 -0.59 10.91
CA HIS A 55 12.42 0.13 11.74
C HIS A 55 12.67 1.64 11.81
N GLU A 56 13.20 2.22 10.74
CA GLU A 56 13.43 3.65 10.61
C GLU A 56 12.12 4.45 10.76
N ASN A 57 11.02 3.89 10.28
CA ASN A 57 9.68 4.46 10.43
C ASN A 57 9.17 4.53 11.88
N PHE A 58 9.83 3.86 12.83
CA PHE A 58 9.53 3.96 14.26
C PHE A 58 10.47 4.92 15.00
N LYS A 59 11.42 5.56 14.31
CA LYS A 59 12.32 6.53 14.91
C LYS A 59 11.58 7.85 15.18
N PRO A 60 11.97 8.59 16.23
CA PRO A 60 11.31 9.85 16.59
C PRO A 60 11.23 10.85 15.43
N TRP A 61 12.27 10.94 14.60
CA TRP A 61 12.31 11.86 13.47
C TRP A 61 11.25 11.52 12.41
N PHE A 62 11.05 10.23 12.07
CA PHE A 62 10.04 9.85 11.08
C PHE A 62 8.63 9.99 11.65
N LEU A 63 8.44 9.59 12.92
CA LEU A 63 7.18 9.76 13.63
C LEU A 63 6.81 11.23 13.86
N GLY A 64 7.82 12.11 13.84
CA GLY A 64 7.62 13.56 13.83
C GLY A 64 7.18 14.11 12.47
N ILE A 65 7.28 13.35 11.39
CA ILE A 65 6.73 13.69 10.06
C ILE A 65 5.35 13.05 9.90
N ASN A 66 5.27 11.73 10.08
CA ASN A 66 4.02 10.98 10.02
C ASN A 66 3.77 10.28 11.36
N PRO A 67 2.81 10.78 12.18
CA PRO A 67 2.52 10.18 13.47
C PRO A 67 2.02 8.74 13.37
N ARG A 68 1.48 8.30 12.23
CA ARG A 68 1.09 6.90 12.00
C ARG A 68 2.28 5.96 11.79
N GLY A 69 3.48 6.47 11.49
CA GLY A 69 4.66 5.64 11.26
C GLY A 69 4.56 4.76 10.00
N LEU A 70 3.83 5.21 8.99
CA LEU A 70 3.58 4.50 7.72
C LEU A 70 4.19 5.24 6.52
N VAL A 71 4.41 4.51 5.44
CA VAL A 71 4.85 5.03 4.13
C VAL A 71 3.83 4.65 3.05
N PRO A 72 3.65 5.45 1.99
CA PRO A 72 4.41 6.65 1.66
C PRO A 72 3.97 7.89 2.46
N VAL A 73 4.85 8.89 2.48
CA VAL A 73 4.53 10.27 2.87
C VAL A 73 4.91 11.17 1.69
N LEU A 74 4.02 12.07 1.31
CA LEU A 74 4.28 13.11 0.33
C LEU A 74 4.57 14.42 1.06
N VAL A 75 5.63 15.12 0.66
CA VAL A 75 5.85 16.52 1.04
C VAL A 75 5.87 17.34 -0.25
N HIS A 76 4.92 18.25 -0.41
CA HIS A 76 4.84 19.14 -1.57
C HIS A 76 4.93 20.60 -1.11
N ASP A 77 6.05 21.25 -1.41
CA ASP A 77 6.33 22.63 -0.98
C ASP A 77 6.12 22.87 0.53
N GLY A 78 6.53 21.89 1.35
CA GLY A 78 6.39 21.90 2.80
C GLY A 78 5.05 21.37 3.33
N ALA A 79 4.04 21.17 2.48
CA ALA A 79 2.79 20.55 2.88
C ALA A 79 2.97 19.03 3.00
N VAL A 80 2.69 18.46 4.18
CA VAL A 80 2.83 17.03 4.45
C VAL A 80 1.48 16.33 4.26
N HIS A 81 1.44 15.37 3.36
CA HIS A 81 0.28 14.52 3.06
C HIS A 81 0.62 13.06 3.37
N ILE A 82 -0.31 12.40 4.05
CA ILE A 82 -0.25 10.97 4.38
C ILE A 82 -1.48 10.27 3.77
N GLU A 83 -1.50 8.94 3.84
CA GLU A 83 -2.45 8.06 3.15
C GLU A 83 -2.31 8.01 1.63
N SER A 84 -1.97 6.84 1.10
CA SER A 84 -1.58 6.71 -0.32
C SER A 84 -2.70 7.06 -1.30
N ASN A 85 -3.96 6.72 -0.99
CA ASN A 85 -5.10 7.05 -1.85
C ASN A 85 -5.38 8.56 -1.85
N ASP A 86 -5.34 9.19 -0.67
CA ASP A 86 -5.48 10.64 -0.53
C ASP A 86 -4.36 11.43 -1.20
N ILE A 87 -3.12 10.94 -1.12
CA ILE A 87 -1.97 11.50 -1.82
C ILE A 87 -2.20 11.46 -3.33
N ILE A 88 -2.69 10.32 -3.86
CA ILE A 88 -2.97 10.15 -5.28
C ILE A 88 -4.09 11.10 -5.75
N GLU A 89 -5.18 11.21 -4.98
CA GLU A 89 -6.27 12.16 -5.29
C GLU A 89 -5.77 13.61 -5.29
N TYR A 90 -4.96 13.98 -4.29
CA TYR A 90 -4.34 15.30 -4.22
C TYR A 90 -3.47 15.59 -5.44
N LEU A 91 -2.60 14.65 -5.83
CA LEU A 91 -1.70 14.82 -6.97
C LEU A 91 -2.43 14.80 -8.31
N ASP A 92 -3.48 13.98 -8.49
CA ASP A 92 -4.25 13.96 -9.74
C ASP A 92 -4.97 15.30 -9.97
N ARG A 93 -5.47 15.92 -8.90
CA ARG A 93 -6.03 17.28 -8.94
C ARG A 93 -4.96 18.35 -9.18
N THR A 94 -3.79 18.22 -8.56
CA THR A 94 -2.71 19.23 -8.62
C THR A 94 -1.98 19.22 -9.96
N PHE A 95 -1.80 18.03 -10.55
CA PHE A 95 -1.16 17.82 -11.83
C PHE A 95 -2.19 17.22 -12.79
N PRO A 96 -3.05 18.02 -13.48
CA PRO A 96 -4.28 17.51 -14.10
C PRO A 96 -4.09 16.60 -15.33
N SER A 97 -2.87 16.47 -15.86
CA SER A 97 -2.60 15.69 -17.08
C SER A 97 -1.44 14.71 -16.89
N PRO A 98 -1.56 13.45 -17.37
CA PRO A 98 -2.78 12.79 -17.85
C PRO A 98 -3.77 12.53 -16.70
N LYS A 99 -5.08 12.62 -16.92
CA LYS A 99 -6.07 12.40 -15.86
C LYS A 99 -6.21 10.91 -15.56
N LEU A 100 -6.03 10.48 -14.30
CA LEU A 100 -6.14 9.07 -13.89
C LEU A 100 -7.37 8.79 -13.02
N ILE A 101 -8.08 9.83 -12.56
CA ILE A 101 -9.41 9.73 -11.98
C ILE A 101 -10.43 10.20 -13.04
N PRO A 102 -11.29 9.33 -13.59
CA PRO A 102 -12.24 9.74 -14.62
C PRO A 102 -13.14 10.90 -14.17
N ALA A 103 -13.38 11.86 -15.06
CA ALA A 103 -14.18 13.03 -14.74
C ALA A 103 -15.63 12.68 -14.41
N GLY A 104 -16.14 13.21 -13.30
CA GLY A 104 -17.49 12.92 -12.81
C GLY A 104 -17.60 11.63 -11.98
N HIS A 105 -16.51 10.88 -11.85
CA HIS A 105 -16.43 9.64 -11.07
C HIS A 105 -15.60 9.80 -9.80
N GLU A 106 -15.24 11.02 -9.39
CA GLU A 106 -14.34 11.26 -8.27
C GLU A 106 -14.84 10.60 -6.97
N ASN A 107 -16.14 10.72 -6.66
CA ASN A 107 -16.73 10.09 -5.46
C ASN A 107 -16.81 8.56 -5.54
N GLU A 108 -17.07 8.02 -6.74
CA GLU A 108 -17.10 6.57 -6.96
C GLU A 108 -15.70 5.98 -6.77
N VAL A 109 -14.70 6.61 -7.38
CA VAL A 109 -13.29 6.19 -7.26
C VAL A 109 -12.83 6.29 -5.81
N ALA A 110 -13.15 7.37 -5.10
CA ALA A 110 -12.81 7.52 -3.68
C ALA A 110 -13.42 6.39 -2.83
N ALA A 111 -14.69 6.03 -3.06
CA ALA A 111 -15.35 4.93 -2.36
C ALA A 111 -14.71 3.56 -2.67
N LEU A 112 -14.36 3.32 -3.93
CA LEU A 112 -13.71 2.07 -4.36
C LEU A 112 -12.26 1.95 -3.87
N LEU A 113 -11.52 3.07 -3.80
CA LEU A 113 -10.20 3.13 -3.19
C LEU A 113 -10.27 2.92 -1.67
N LYS A 114 -11.30 3.48 -1.02
CA LYS A 114 -11.53 3.19 0.39
C LYS A 114 -11.77 1.70 0.64
N HIS A 115 -12.58 1.05 -0.20
CA HIS A 115 -12.81 -0.39 -0.09
C HIS A 115 -11.53 -1.23 -0.30
N GLU A 116 -10.67 -0.83 -1.23
CA GLU A 116 -9.32 -1.41 -1.38
C GLU A 116 -8.45 -1.23 -0.12
N ASP A 117 -8.52 -0.07 0.51
CA ASP A 117 -7.77 0.23 1.73
C ASP A 117 -8.29 -0.56 2.95
N ASP A 118 -9.60 -0.79 3.04
CA ASP A 118 -10.22 -1.61 4.09
C ASP A 118 -9.69 -3.08 4.09
N LEU A 119 -9.10 -3.54 2.97
CA LEU A 119 -8.45 -4.85 2.82
C LEU A 119 -6.93 -4.82 3.09
N HIS A 120 -6.35 -3.68 3.46
CA HIS A 120 -4.89 -3.53 3.57
C HIS A 120 -4.28 -4.46 4.64
N LEU A 121 -4.94 -4.65 5.78
CA LEU A 121 -4.47 -5.59 6.81
C LEU A 121 -4.59 -7.06 6.38
N ASP A 122 -5.56 -7.39 5.53
CA ASP A 122 -5.67 -8.70 4.91
C ASP A 122 -4.52 -8.93 3.91
N LEU A 123 -4.22 -7.93 3.07
CA LEU A 123 -3.06 -7.98 2.16
C LEU A 123 -1.77 -8.20 2.95
N ARG A 124 -1.62 -7.46 4.05
CA ARG A 124 -0.44 -7.53 4.92
C ARG A 124 -0.31 -8.90 5.56
N THR A 125 -1.42 -9.48 6.03
CA THR A 125 -1.48 -10.84 6.57
C THR A 125 -0.93 -11.86 5.55
N LEU A 126 -1.38 -11.81 4.30
CA LEU A 126 -0.91 -12.70 3.24
C LEU A 126 0.55 -12.41 2.84
N SER A 127 0.93 -11.14 2.76
CA SER A 127 2.28 -10.71 2.38
C SER A 127 3.33 -11.22 3.36
N PHE A 128 3.12 -11.01 4.67
CA PHE A 128 4.08 -11.46 5.67
C PHE A 128 4.14 -12.98 5.80
N LYS A 129 3.03 -13.69 5.57
CA LYS A 129 3.03 -15.15 5.67
C LYS A 129 3.66 -15.84 4.46
N PHE A 130 3.42 -15.35 3.24
CA PHE A 130 3.79 -16.09 2.02
C PHE A 130 4.85 -15.39 1.17
N VAL A 131 4.89 -14.05 1.14
CA VAL A 131 5.83 -13.30 0.30
C VAL A 131 7.13 -13.01 1.03
N PHE A 132 7.03 -12.62 2.30
CA PHE A 132 8.17 -12.31 3.16
C PHE A 132 8.57 -13.48 4.07
N ALA A 133 8.24 -14.70 3.68
CA ALA A 133 8.65 -15.92 4.37
C ALA A 133 10.16 -16.22 4.13
N PRO A 134 10.86 -16.90 5.07
CA PRO A 134 10.43 -17.08 6.45
C PRO A 134 10.28 -15.70 7.12
N PRO A 135 9.27 -15.52 7.99
CA PRO A 135 9.06 -14.24 8.63
C PRO A 135 10.33 -13.86 9.41
N GLY A 136 10.71 -12.58 9.33
CA GLY A 136 11.74 -12.04 10.21
C GLY A 136 11.32 -12.16 11.69
N PRO A 137 12.25 -11.95 12.63
CA PRO A 137 11.90 -11.93 14.05
C PRO A 137 10.78 -10.90 14.31
N PRO A 138 9.99 -11.10 15.38
CA PRO A 138 9.08 -10.07 15.86
C PRO A 138 9.77 -8.71 15.99
N LYS A 139 9.00 -7.63 15.86
CA LYS A 139 9.52 -6.29 16.08
C LYS A 139 10.14 -6.21 17.49
N PRO A 140 11.36 -5.68 17.66
CA PRO A 140 11.98 -5.52 18.98
C PRO A 140 11.12 -4.67 19.91
N VAL A 141 11.18 -4.98 21.21
CA VAL A 141 10.40 -4.28 22.25
C VAL A 141 10.71 -2.79 22.24
N GLU A 142 11.98 -2.42 22.06
CA GLU A 142 12.44 -1.04 22.02
C GLU A 142 11.88 -0.29 20.81
N ALA A 143 11.71 -0.99 19.68
CA ALA A 143 11.14 -0.41 18.46
C ALA A 143 9.63 -0.17 18.62
N LEU A 144 8.90 -1.10 19.23
CA LEU A 144 7.47 -0.93 19.54
C LEU A 144 7.24 0.15 20.60
N LYS A 145 8.11 0.22 21.62
CA LYS A 145 8.10 1.28 22.62
C LYS A 145 8.32 2.65 21.98
N SER A 146 9.34 2.77 21.13
CA SER A 146 9.59 3.99 20.35
C SER A 146 8.38 4.38 19.50
N TYR A 147 7.74 3.39 18.86
CA TYR A 147 6.56 3.64 18.04
C TYR A 147 5.36 4.17 18.85
N ALA A 148 5.12 3.58 20.02
CA ALA A 148 4.04 3.97 20.92
C ALA A 148 4.25 5.37 21.54
N GLU A 149 5.48 5.70 21.92
CA GLU A 149 5.79 6.90 22.72
C GLU A 149 6.11 8.16 21.89
N ASN A 150 6.45 8.03 20.61
CA ASN A 150 6.87 9.16 19.76
C ASN A 150 5.81 9.61 18.75
N GLY A 151 6.03 10.77 18.13
CA GLY A 151 5.09 11.43 17.21
C GLY A 151 4.01 12.23 17.94
N SER A 152 3.21 13.02 17.19
CA SER A 152 2.16 13.88 17.77
C SER A 152 1.06 13.10 18.50
N GLY A 153 0.74 11.89 18.00
CA GLY A 153 -0.44 11.13 18.42
C GLY A 153 -1.75 11.68 17.83
N THR A 154 -1.65 12.70 16.98
CA THR A 154 -2.76 13.42 16.38
C THR A 154 -2.62 13.51 14.87
N VAL A 155 -3.75 13.50 14.18
CA VAL A 155 -3.87 13.74 12.75
C VAL A 155 -4.97 14.77 12.55
N GLN A 156 -4.65 15.86 11.84
CA GLN A 156 -5.52 17.03 11.71
C GLN A 156 -5.90 17.64 13.07
N GLY A 157 -4.97 17.62 14.02
CA GLY A 157 -5.15 18.17 15.37
C GLY A 157 -6.04 17.35 16.30
N ALA A 158 -6.54 16.18 15.87
CA ALA A 158 -7.36 15.29 16.67
C ALA A 158 -6.61 13.98 16.99
N PRO A 159 -6.86 13.34 18.15
CA PRO A 159 -6.30 12.01 18.45
C PRO A 159 -6.61 11.00 17.34
N ASP A 160 -5.59 10.24 16.93
CA ASP A 160 -5.69 9.31 15.81
C ASP A 160 -5.55 7.85 16.27
N PRO A 161 -6.55 6.97 16.04
CA PRO A 161 -6.51 5.59 16.50
C PRO A 161 -5.62 4.68 15.64
N GLU A 162 -5.25 5.12 14.43
CA GLU A 162 -4.60 4.27 13.43
C GLU A 162 -3.29 3.68 13.95
N LYS A 163 -2.47 4.48 14.66
CA LYS A 163 -1.25 3.97 15.30
C LYS A 163 -1.51 2.76 16.19
N GLN A 164 -2.59 2.78 16.98
CA GLN A 164 -2.89 1.67 17.89
C GLN A 164 -3.31 0.41 17.15
N ILE A 165 -4.01 0.55 16.02
CA ILE A 165 -4.34 -0.57 15.13
C ILE A 165 -3.04 -1.22 14.61
N GLN A 166 -2.06 -0.41 14.22
CA GLN A 166 -0.77 -0.88 13.73
C GLN A 166 0.05 -1.58 14.81
N ILE A 167 0.06 -1.05 16.04
CA ILE A 167 0.73 -1.68 17.19
C ILE A 167 0.08 -3.02 17.51
N ALA A 168 -1.26 -3.07 17.61
CA ALA A 168 -2.00 -4.29 17.91
C ALA A 168 -1.77 -5.40 16.86
N PHE A 169 -1.62 -5.03 15.58
CA PHE A 169 -1.23 -5.98 14.54
C PHE A 169 0.12 -6.65 14.85
N TRP A 170 1.13 -5.85 15.22
CA TRP A 170 2.48 -6.35 15.48
C TRP A 170 2.56 -7.16 16.77
N GLU A 171 1.90 -6.72 17.84
CA GLU A 171 1.84 -7.45 19.11
C GLU A 171 1.19 -8.82 18.93
N ARG A 172 0.07 -8.88 18.20
CA ARG A 172 -0.59 -10.15 17.89
C ARG A 172 0.31 -11.05 17.04
N ALA A 173 0.95 -10.50 16.01
CA ALA A 173 1.87 -11.27 15.17
C ALA A 173 3.09 -11.79 15.94
N ALA A 174 3.59 -11.03 16.93
CA ALA A 174 4.67 -11.47 17.81
C ALA A 174 4.23 -12.62 18.72
N LYS A 175 3.00 -12.58 19.24
CA LYS A 175 2.45 -13.57 20.17
C LYS A 175 2.03 -14.87 19.48
N GLU A 176 1.34 -14.77 18.35
CA GLU A 176 0.65 -15.89 17.70
C GLU A 176 1.23 -16.27 16.34
N GLY A 177 2.12 -15.44 15.77
CA GLY A 177 2.46 -15.50 14.36
C GLY A 177 1.27 -15.14 13.46
N ILE A 178 1.40 -15.45 12.17
CA ILE A 178 0.30 -15.37 11.21
C ILE A 178 -0.20 -16.79 10.93
N THR A 179 -1.33 -17.15 11.55
CA THR A 179 -1.91 -18.49 11.48
C THR A 179 -2.45 -18.83 10.09
N ASP A 180 -2.55 -20.12 9.77
CA ASP A 180 -3.19 -20.62 8.53
C ASP A 180 -4.66 -20.19 8.46
N GLU A 181 -5.37 -20.18 9.59
CA GLU A 181 -6.77 -19.75 9.67
C GLU A 181 -6.95 -18.27 9.30
N ARG A 182 -6.13 -17.37 9.87
CA ARG A 182 -6.17 -15.93 9.54
C ARG A 182 -5.86 -15.71 8.07
N ALA A 183 -4.84 -16.39 7.56
CA ALA A 183 -4.47 -16.32 6.16
C ALA A 183 -5.59 -16.81 5.23
N ARG A 184 -6.24 -17.93 5.56
CA ARG A 184 -7.40 -18.43 4.81
C ARG A 184 -8.54 -17.40 4.81
N ALA A 185 -8.86 -16.82 5.96
CA ALA A 185 -9.91 -15.80 6.05
C ALA A 185 -9.61 -14.59 5.16
N SER A 186 -8.37 -14.05 5.20
CA SER A 186 -7.94 -12.97 4.31
C SER A 186 -7.99 -13.37 2.84
N ALA A 187 -7.57 -14.60 2.49
CA ALA A 187 -7.58 -15.11 1.13
C ALA A 187 -9.00 -15.20 0.55
N LEU A 188 -9.97 -15.64 1.36
CA LEU A 188 -11.38 -15.75 0.96
C LEU A 188 -12.00 -14.38 0.66
N LYS A 189 -11.64 -13.34 1.42
CA LYS A 189 -12.06 -11.96 1.10
C LYS A 189 -11.54 -11.56 -0.28
N PHE A 190 -10.24 -11.70 -0.52
CA PHE A 190 -9.67 -11.38 -1.84
C PHE A 190 -10.27 -12.20 -2.98
N ARG A 191 -10.61 -13.47 -2.75
CA ARG A 191 -11.31 -14.27 -3.76
C ARG A 191 -12.65 -13.65 -4.14
N ALA A 192 -13.45 -13.21 -3.18
CA ALA A 192 -14.73 -12.56 -3.47
C ALA A 192 -14.54 -11.26 -4.28
N GLU A 193 -13.50 -10.48 -3.95
CA GLU A 193 -13.15 -9.28 -4.72
C GLU A 193 -12.73 -9.60 -6.15
N PHE A 194 -11.86 -10.60 -6.33
CA PHE A 194 -11.44 -11.02 -7.66
C PHE A 194 -12.58 -11.67 -8.47
N ASP A 195 -13.55 -12.32 -7.84
CA ASP A 195 -14.77 -12.78 -8.53
C ASP A 195 -15.55 -11.59 -9.11
N ALA A 196 -15.59 -10.45 -8.41
CA ALA A 196 -16.24 -9.23 -8.91
C ALA A 196 -15.41 -8.56 -10.03
N LEU A 197 -14.09 -8.46 -9.86
CA LEU A 197 -13.19 -7.89 -10.87
C LEU A 197 -13.13 -8.76 -12.14
N GLU A 198 -13.19 -10.07 -12.01
CA GLU A 198 -13.23 -11.03 -13.13
C GLU A 198 -14.44 -10.79 -14.02
N LYS A 199 -15.63 -10.62 -13.43
CA LYS A 199 -16.85 -10.29 -14.18
C LYS A 199 -16.73 -8.97 -14.93
N ARG A 200 -16.13 -7.97 -14.28
CA ARG A 200 -15.93 -6.65 -14.90
C ARG A 200 -14.94 -6.75 -16.06
N LEU A 201 -13.76 -7.33 -15.83
CA LEU A 201 -12.69 -7.46 -16.83
C LEU A 201 -13.01 -8.45 -17.97
N ALA A 202 -14.10 -9.21 -17.88
CA ALA A 202 -14.60 -10.01 -18.99
C ALA A 202 -15.13 -9.16 -20.16
N SER A 203 -15.57 -7.92 -19.91
CA SER A 203 -16.21 -7.06 -20.92
C SER A 203 -15.49 -5.74 -21.19
N GLN A 204 -14.45 -5.40 -20.42
CA GLN A 204 -13.74 -4.13 -20.55
C GLN A 204 -12.25 -4.31 -20.21
N PRO A 205 -11.36 -3.50 -20.81
CA PRO A 205 -9.93 -3.65 -20.60
C PRO A 205 -9.49 -3.22 -19.20
N TYR A 206 -10.07 -2.18 -18.60
CA TYR A 206 -9.66 -1.64 -17.29
C TYR A 206 -10.82 -1.57 -16.30
N LEU A 207 -10.54 -1.28 -15.03
CA LEU A 207 -11.55 -1.32 -13.97
C LEU A 207 -12.62 -0.22 -14.06
N MET A 208 -12.35 0.87 -14.78
CA MET A 208 -13.30 1.96 -15.03
C MET A 208 -13.74 2.07 -16.50
N GLY A 209 -13.48 1.05 -17.32
CA GLY A 209 -13.91 0.99 -18.72
C GLY A 209 -12.73 0.86 -19.67
N GLU A 210 -12.66 1.75 -20.66
CA GLU A 210 -11.66 1.72 -21.74
C GLU A 210 -10.29 2.27 -21.35
N ASP A 211 -10.24 3.15 -20.34
CA ASP A 211 -9.03 3.86 -19.95
C ASP A 211 -8.49 3.38 -18.59
N LEU A 212 -7.16 3.41 -18.46
CA LEU A 212 -6.48 3.11 -17.20
C LEU A 212 -6.82 4.18 -16.15
N SER A 213 -7.16 3.72 -14.95
CA SER A 213 -7.47 4.58 -13.81
C SER A 213 -6.60 4.29 -12.59
N VAL A 214 -6.70 5.13 -11.57
CA VAL A 214 -6.06 4.89 -10.26
C VAL A 214 -6.52 3.58 -9.60
N LEU A 215 -7.73 3.10 -9.89
CA LEU A 215 -8.20 1.80 -9.40
C LEU A 215 -7.41 0.66 -10.00
N ASP A 216 -7.00 0.77 -11.27
CA ASP A 216 -6.18 -0.24 -11.90
C ASP A 216 -4.82 -0.34 -11.22
N ILE A 217 -4.23 0.80 -10.85
CA ILE A 217 -2.97 0.85 -10.10
C ILE A 217 -3.13 0.17 -8.73
N ALA A 218 -4.19 0.52 -8.00
CA ALA A 218 -4.41 0.02 -6.65
C ALA A 218 -4.61 -1.50 -6.62
N TRP A 219 -5.54 -2.01 -7.43
CA TRP A 219 -5.82 -3.44 -7.49
C TRP A 219 -4.70 -4.23 -8.15
N PHE A 220 -3.92 -3.63 -9.05
CA PHE A 220 -2.76 -4.29 -9.64
C PHE A 220 -1.75 -4.67 -8.56
N ILE A 221 -1.46 -3.75 -7.63
CA ILE A 221 -0.52 -4.03 -6.54
C ILE A 221 -0.99 -5.21 -5.70
N TYR A 222 -2.30 -5.30 -5.44
CA TYR A 222 -2.88 -6.38 -4.64
C TYR A 222 -2.84 -7.71 -5.41
N ALA A 223 -3.28 -7.71 -6.67
CA ALA A 223 -3.24 -8.89 -7.54
C ALA A 223 -1.80 -9.39 -7.73
N TYR A 224 -0.86 -8.49 -7.98
CA TYR A 224 0.56 -8.81 -8.08
C TYR A 224 1.07 -9.43 -6.79
N ARG A 225 0.81 -8.80 -5.64
CA ARG A 225 1.24 -9.32 -4.33
C ARG A 225 0.67 -10.71 -4.04
N LEU A 226 -0.59 -10.96 -4.39
CA LEU A 226 -1.23 -12.25 -4.19
C LEU A 226 -0.71 -13.31 -5.17
N SER A 227 -0.39 -12.94 -6.41
CA SER A 227 0.31 -13.83 -7.34
C SER A 227 1.65 -14.27 -6.75
N ARG A 228 2.40 -13.33 -6.15
CA ARG A 228 3.64 -13.63 -5.40
C ARG A 228 3.42 -14.48 -4.16
N ALA A 229 2.24 -14.41 -3.53
CA ALA A 229 1.88 -15.29 -2.43
C ALA A 229 1.46 -16.71 -2.87
N GLY A 230 1.32 -16.94 -4.18
CA GLY A 230 0.87 -18.22 -4.75
C GLY A 230 -0.64 -18.31 -4.95
N TYR A 231 -1.33 -17.17 -5.16
CA TYR A 231 -2.73 -17.17 -5.58
C TYR A 231 -2.86 -17.64 -7.04
N PRO A 232 -3.70 -18.64 -7.36
CA PRO A 232 -3.74 -19.26 -8.67
C PRO A 232 -4.66 -18.51 -9.66
N PHE A 233 -4.31 -17.27 -10.01
CA PHE A 233 -5.13 -16.39 -10.89
C PHE A 233 -5.49 -17.04 -12.23
N ALA A 234 -4.53 -17.64 -12.94
CA ALA A 234 -4.78 -18.27 -14.24
C ALA A 234 -5.91 -19.33 -14.21
N ARG A 235 -6.09 -20.01 -13.05
CA ARG A 235 -7.11 -21.04 -12.85
C ARG A 235 -8.43 -20.46 -12.37
N LEU A 236 -8.40 -19.50 -11.44
CA LEU A 236 -9.60 -18.99 -10.78
C LEU A 236 -10.20 -17.75 -11.46
N HIS A 237 -9.35 -16.87 -12.00
CA HIS A 237 -9.69 -15.53 -12.51
C HIS A 237 -8.86 -15.19 -13.76
N PRO A 238 -9.08 -15.89 -14.89
CA PRO A 238 -8.27 -15.72 -16.09
C PRO A 238 -8.33 -14.31 -16.71
N HIS A 239 -9.41 -13.55 -16.55
CA HIS A 239 -9.46 -12.16 -17.04
C HIS A 239 -8.66 -11.23 -16.14
N VAL A 240 -8.72 -11.42 -14.81
CA VAL A 240 -7.85 -10.70 -13.85
C VAL A 240 -6.37 -11.03 -14.13
N ASP A 241 -6.03 -12.28 -14.42
CA ASP A 241 -4.65 -12.68 -14.72
C ASP A 241 -4.11 -11.96 -15.97
N LYS A 242 -4.87 -11.96 -17.06
CA LYS A 242 -4.51 -11.25 -18.31
C LYS A 242 -4.40 -9.74 -18.11
N TRP A 243 -5.32 -9.14 -17.37
CA TRP A 243 -5.27 -7.71 -17.05
C TRP A 243 -4.02 -7.37 -16.22
N LYS A 244 -3.71 -8.17 -15.19
CA LYS A 244 -2.51 -8.03 -14.38
C LYS A 244 -1.25 -8.12 -15.24
N ASP A 245 -1.17 -9.12 -16.12
CA ASP A 245 0.01 -9.34 -16.97
C ASP A 245 0.24 -8.19 -17.95
N ARG A 246 -0.84 -7.66 -18.54
CA ARG A 246 -0.77 -6.48 -19.41
C ARG A 246 -0.27 -5.25 -18.64
N LEU A 247 -0.76 -5.02 -17.43
CA LEU A 247 -0.28 -3.92 -16.58
C LEU A 247 1.18 -4.13 -16.17
N GLN A 248 1.55 -5.33 -15.75
CA GLN A 248 2.92 -5.69 -15.38
C GLN A 248 3.92 -5.47 -16.53
N ALA A 249 3.52 -5.68 -17.78
CA ALA A 249 4.37 -5.46 -18.95
C ALA A 249 4.64 -3.97 -19.25
N ARG A 250 3.86 -3.05 -18.67
CA ARG A 250 4.06 -1.62 -18.85
C ARG A 250 5.29 -1.13 -18.09
N PRO A 251 6.15 -0.26 -18.68
CA PRO A 251 7.35 0.23 -18.01
C PRO A 251 7.11 0.91 -16.65
N GLU A 252 6.02 1.67 -16.53
CA GLU A 252 5.64 2.43 -15.33
C GLU A 252 5.32 1.52 -14.15
N PHE A 253 4.81 0.32 -14.44
CA PHE A 253 4.48 -0.74 -13.48
C PHE A 253 5.69 -1.64 -13.22
N ALA A 254 6.30 -2.16 -14.29
CA ALA A 254 7.43 -3.08 -14.24
C ALA A 254 8.58 -2.55 -13.37
N LYS A 255 8.91 -1.27 -13.52
CA LYS A 255 9.96 -0.59 -12.75
C LYS A 255 9.73 -0.69 -11.23
N GLU A 256 8.48 -0.57 -10.79
CA GLU A 256 8.14 -0.48 -9.36
C GLU A 256 8.00 -1.85 -8.68
N ILE A 257 7.78 -2.91 -9.47
CA ILE A 257 7.71 -4.29 -8.97
C ILE A 257 9.01 -5.08 -9.15
N ALA A 258 9.97 -4.60 -9.96
CA ALA A 258 11.23 -5.28 -10.22
C ALA A 258 12.06 -5.56 -8.94
N GLY A 259 11.98 -4.69 -7.93
CA GLY A 259 12.68 -4.85 -6.65
C GLY A 259 11.98 -5.75 -5.63
N THR A 260 10.83 -6.35 -5.95
CA THR A 260 10.07 -7.15 -4.98
C THR A 260 10.71 -8.53 -4.81
N ARG A 261 11.23 -8.84 -3.60
CA ARG A 261 11.91 -10.10 -3.24
C ARG A 261 11.11 -11.34 -3.68
N SER A 262 11.73 -12.25 -4.43
CA SER A 262 11.18 -13.57 -4.78
C SER A 262 10.59 -14.25 -3.55
N PRO A 263 9.43 -14.94 -3.65
CA PRO A 263 8.93 -15.74 -2.55
C PRO A 263 10.02 -16.72 -2.14
N ALA A 264 10.25 -16.93 -0.85
CA ALA A 264 11.26 -17.88 -0.43
C ALA A 264 10.92 -19.28 -0.95
N SER A 265 11.95 -20.01 -1.38
CA SER A 265 11.86 -21.40 -1.82
C SER A 265 11.36 -22.38 -0.75
N HIS A 266 11.14 -21.92 0.48
CA HIS A 266 10.86 -22.74 1.66
C HIS A 266 9.57 -22.32 2.40
N VAL A 267 8.53 -21.89 1.70
CA VAL A 267 7.21 -21.74 2.35
C VAL A 267 6.59 -23.13 2.54
N PRO A 268 6.30 -23.59 3.77
CA PRO A 268 5.86 -24.97 4.01
C PRO A 268 4.54 -25.34 3.32
N LYS A 269 3.67 -24.34 3.11
CA LYS A 269 2.41 -24.44 2.35
C LYS A 269 2.22 -23.19 1.50
N THR A 270 1.76 -23.33 0.27
CA THR A 270 1.38 -22.21 -0.58
C THR A 270 0.09 -21.56 -0.10
N LEU A 271 -0.20 -20.33 -0.56
CA LEU A 271 -1.49 -19.68 -0.30
C LEU A 271 -2.65 -20.55 -0.79
N GLU A 272 -2.55 -21.12 -1.99
CA GLU A 272 -3.54 -22.05 -2.56
C GLU A 272 -3.87 -23.22 -1.62
N GLN A 273 -2.84 -23.87 -1.06
CA GLN A 273 -3.02 -24.98 -0.11
C GLN A 273 -3.66 -24.53 1.21
N VAL A 274 -3.26 -23.38 1.75
CA VAL A 274 -3.82 -22.85 3.00
C VAL A 274 -5.28 -22.43 2.82
N ALA A 275 -5.57 -21.76 1.71
CA ALA A 275 -6.89 -21.22 1.41
C ALA A 275 -7.88 -22.30 0.93
N GLY A 276 -7.39 -23.43 0.41
CA GLY A 276 -8.25 -24.50 -0.11
C GLY A 276 -8.90 -24.13 -1.44
N PHE A 277 -8.13 -23.45 -2.31
CA PHE A 277 -8.57 -23.01 -3.63
C PHE A 277 -8.48 -24.08 -4.70
#